data_AF-A0A1H6YEW7-F1
#
_entry.id   AF-A0A1H6YEW7-F1
#
_cell.length_a   1.000
_cell.length_b   1.000
_cell.length_c   1.000
_cell.angle_alpha   90.00
_cell.angle_beta   90.00
_cell.angle_gamma   90.00
#
_symmetry.space_group_name_H-M   'P 1'
#
loop_
_entity.id
_entity.type
_entity.pdbx_description
1 polymer ?
#
loop_
_entity_poly.entity_id
_entity_poly.type
_entity_poly.pdbx_seq_one_letter_code
_entity_poly.pdbx_strand_id
1 'polypeptide(L)'
;MLRQVSGSVRFDLHYPDRVDHWLVTIDRGLIEVSRGGADDADTVIYTDEALFLRMAHGDVKPLPAWLRNDFTADGEFRFVIMLERLFAPPPGARHPRTVASNRRSATDGEPR
;
A
#
# COMPACT_ATOMS: atom_id res chain seq x y z
N MET A 1 -2.28 -6.25 14.55
CA MET A 1 -2.47 -4.79 14.41
C MET A 1 -3.53 -4.44 13.36
N LEU A 2 -3.68 -5.15 12.23
CA LEU A 2 -4.89 -5.03 11.37
C LEU A 2 -6.19 -5.37 12.13
N ARG A 3 -6.10 -6.25 13.14
CA ARG A 3 -7.18 -6.60 14.08
C ARG A 3 -7.83 -5.43 14.86
N GLN A 4 -7.25 -4.23 14.85
CA GLN A 4 -7.77 -3.06 15.59
C GLN A 4 -8.24 -1.93 14.68
N VAL A 5 -8.20 -2.13 13.37
CA VAL A 5 -8.63 -1.12 12.41
C VAL A 5 -9.97 -1.54 11.85
N SER A 6 -10.95 -0.65 11.98
CA SER A 6 -12.16 -0.68 11.17
C SER A 6 -12.35 0.67 10.49
N GLY A 7 -12.90 0.64 9.27
CA GLY A 7 -13.27 1.80 8.47
C GLY A 7 -13.20 1.51 6.97
N SER A 8 -13.27 2.56 6.16
CA SER A 8 -13.51 2.49 4.72
C SER A 8 -12.58 3.44 3.95
N VAL A 9 -12.07 2.96 2.82
CA VAL A 9 -11.24 3.72 1.90
C VAL A 9 -11.83 3.62 0.51
N ARG A 10 -12.18 4.75 -0.10
CA ARG A 10 -12.57 4.81 -1.51
C ARG A 10 -11.36 5.21 -2.34
N PHE A 11 -11.09 4.48 -3.42
CA PHE A 11 -10.15 4.88 -4.45
C PHE A 11 -10.91 5.42 -5.65
N ASP A 12 -10.59 6.65 -6.02
CA ASP A 12 -11.08 7.33 -7.21
C ASP A 12 -9.96 7.27 -8.26
N LEU A 13 -9.99 6.21 -9.08
CA LEU A 13 -8.98 5.92 -10.09
C LEU A 13 -9.28 6.70 -11.36
N HIS A 14 -8.42 7.67 -11.68
CA HIS A 14 -8.55 8.51 -12.86
C HIS A 14 -7.97 7.81 -14.09
N TYR A 15 -8.80 7.74 -15.12
CA TYR A 15 -8.43 7.35 -16.49
C TYR A 15 -8.64 8.56 -17.40
N PRO A 16 -8.14 8.53 -18.65
CA PRO A 16 -8.32 9.64 -19.59
C PRO A 16 -9.79 10.04 -19.85
N ASP A 17 -10.71 9.09 -19.74
CA ASP A 17 -12.12 9.25 -20.14
C ASP A 17 -13.13 9.03 -19.01
N ARG A 18 -12.70 8.56 -17.83
CA ARG A 18 -13.58 8.18 -16.73
C ARG A 18 -12.86 8.14 -15.38
N VAL A 19 -13.65 8.04 -14.33
CA VAL A 19 -13.15 7.71 -12.98
C VAL A 19 -13.82 6.41 -12.55
N ASP A 20 -13.02 5.42 -12.16
CA ASP A 20 -13.54 4.20 -11.55
C ASP A 20 -13.45 4.34 -10.03
N HIS A 21 -14.58 4.10 -9.36
CA HIS A 21 -14.66 4.11 -7.89
C HIS A 21 -14.55 2.69 -7.34
N TRP A 22 -13.67 2.51 -6.36
CA TRP A 22 -13.49 1.25 -5.64
C TRP A 22 -13.55 1.48 -4.14
N LEU A 23 -14.43 0.76 -3.45
CA LEU A 23 -14.53 0.84 -2.00
C LEU A 23 -13.81 -0.36 -1.38
N VAL A 24 -12.92 -0.07 -0.43
CA VAL A 24 -12.26 -1.04 0.43
C VAL A 24 -12.78 -0.85 1.85
N THR A 25 -13.46 -1.84 2.39
CA THR A 25 -13.86 -1.84 3.79
C THR A 25 -12.94 -2.74 4.59
N ILE A 26 -12.60 -2.29 5.79
CA ILE A 26 -11.77 -3.00 6.74
C ILE A 26 -12.62 -3.16 7.99
N ASP A 27 -12.81 -4.39 8.45
CA ASP A 27 -13.38 -4.66 9.77
C ASP A 27 -12.52 -5.67 10.53
N ARG A 28 -11.78 -5.19 11.53
CA ARG A 28 -10.92 -6.03 12.39
C ARG A 28 -10.00 -6.96 11.61
N GLY A 29 -9.51 -6.49 10.46
CA GLY A 29 -8.60 -7.22 9.58
C GLY A 29 -9.27 -8.10 8.53
N LEU A 30 -10.60 -8.18 8.51
CA LEU A 30 -11.34 -8.60 7.32
C LEU A 30 -11.31 -7.45 6.32
N ILE A 31 -10.98 -7.75 5.07
CA ILE A 31 -10.92 -6.77 3.98
C ILE A 31 -11.91 -7.21 2.92
N GLU A 32 -12.83 -6.33 2.56
CA GLU A 32 -13.73 -6.52 1.43
C GLU A 32 -13.51 -5.40 0.42
N VAL A 33 -13.66 -5.75 -0.87
CA VAL A 33 -13.46 -4.83 -1.98
C VAL A 33 -14.68 -4.91 -2.88
N SER A 34 -15.28 -3.77 -3.19
CA SER A 34 -16.38 -3.67 -4.13
C SER A 34 -16.12 -2.58 -5.17
N ARG A 35 -16.67 -2.78 -6.37
CA ARG A 35 -16.67 -1.77 -7.44
C ARG A 35 -17.91 -0.91 -7.32
N GLY A 36 -17.75 0.40 -7.50
CA GLY A 36 -18.72 1.39 -7.02
C GLY A 36 -18.55 1.60 -5.51
N GLY A 37 -19.03 2.73 -4.99
CA GLY A 37 -18.82 3.10 -3.60
C GLY A 37 -19.83 4.10 -3.07
N ALA A 38 -19.94 4.14 -1.74
CA ALA A 38 -20.74 5.12 -1.01
C ALA A 38 -20.14 6.53 -1.18
N ASP A 39 -21.00 7.55 -1.12
CA ASP A 39 -20.59 8.95 -1.18
C ASP A 39 -19.64 9.32 -0.03
N ASP A 40 -19.88 8.75 1.16
CA ASP A 40 -19.07 8.93 2.37
C ASP A 40 -18.19 7.70 2.64
N ALA A 41 -16.88 7.86 2.48
CA ALA A 41 -15.87 6.94 2.98
C ALA A 41 -14.99 7.67 4.00
N ASP A 42 -14.42 6.96 4.98
CA ASP A 42 -13.55 7.58 5.99
C ASP A 42 -12.29 8.20 5.36
N THR A 43 -11.89 7.70 4.19
CA THR A 43 -10.84 8.30 3.36
C THR A 43 -11.15 8.11 1.89
N VAL A 44 -10.96 9.16 1.09
CA VAL A 44 -11.00 9.10 -0.38
C VAL A 44 -9.61 9.37 -0.92
N ILE A 45 -9.09 8.46 -1.73
CA ILE A 45 -7.78 8.55 -2.37
C ILE A 45 -7.97 8.79 -3.86
N TYR A 46 -7.45 9.91 -4.35
CA TYR A 46 -7.49 10.28 -5.76
C TYR A 46 -6.14 10.01 -6.39
N THR A 47 -6.09 9.11 -7.36
CA THR A 47 -4.85 8.70 -8.03
C THR A 47 -5.16 8.23 -9.45
N ASP A 48 -4.15 8.12 -10.31
CA ASP A 48 -4.30 7.47 -11.61
C ASP A 48 -4.10 5.95 -11.50
N GLU A 49 -4.59 5.21 -12.50
CA GLU A 49 -4.46 3.74 -12.56
C GLU A 49 -3.00 3.28 -12.47
N ALA A 50 -2.08 3.95 -13.17
CA ALA A 50 -0.71 3.52 -13.31
C ALA A 50 0.04 3.62 -11.97
N LEU A 51 -0.13 4.72 -11.24
CA LEU A 51 0.43 4.92 -9.91
C LEU A 51 -0.20 3.94 -8.91
N PHE A 52 -1.51 3.73 -8.97
CA PHE A 52 -2.18 2.75 -8.12
C PHE A 52 -1.61 1.34 -8.30
N LEU A 53 -1.49 0.86 -9.55
CA LEU A 53 -0.95 -0.47 -9.84
C LEU A 53 0.50 -0.61 -9.36
N ARG A 54 1.34 0.40 -9.58
CA ARG A 54 2.73 0.40 -9.07
C ARG A 54 2.78 0.36 -7.55
N MET A 55 1.87 1.04 -6.86
CA MET A 55 1.75 0.94 -5.41
C MET A 55 1.30 -0.46 -4.98
N ALA A 56 0.27 -1.02 -5.62
CA ALA A 56 -0.26 -2.35 -5.32
C ALA A 56 0.78 -3.47 -5.54
N HIS A 57 1.62 -3.34 -6.57
CA HIS A 57 2.73 -4.24 -6.87
C HIS A 57 3.96 -4.02 -5.96
N GLY A 58 3.97 -2.98 -5.13
CA GLY A 58 5.08 -2.68 -4.22
C GLY A 58 6.26 -1.93 -4.85
N ASP A 59 6.13 -1.49 -6.11
CA ASP A 59 7.13 -0.70 -6.83
C ASP A 59 7.21 0.75 -6.32
N VAL A 60 6.10 1.25 -5.78
CA VAL A 60 5.99 2.58 -5.17
C VAL A 60 5.48 2.46 -3.75
N LYS A 61 6.11 3.21 -2.83
CA LYS A 61 5.65 3.30 -1.44
C LYS A 61 4.56 4.37 -1.30
N PRO A 62 3.38 4.04 -0.75
CA PRO A 62 2.27 4.98 -0.64
C PRO A 62 2.59 6.24 0.16
N LEU A 63 3.19 6.11 1.35
CA LEU A 63 3.45 7.26 2.22
C LEU A 63 4.42 8.28 1.58
N PRO A 64 5.59 7.89 1.02
CA PRO A 64 6.43 8.81 0.26
C PRO A 64 5.77 9.41 -0.98
N ALA A 65 4.95 8.66 -1.71
CA ALA A 65 4.24 9.18 -2.89
C ALA A 65 3.21 10.25 -2.49
N TRP A 66 2.46 10.03 -1.40
CA TRP A 66 1.54 11.02 -0.85
C TRP A 66 2.27 12.29 -0.40
N LEU A 67 3.39 12.16 0.33
CA LEU A 67 4.18 13.31 0.78
C LEU A 67 4.79 14.12 -0.36
N ARG A 68 5.00 13.51 -1.54
CA ARG A 68 5.42 14.21 -2.77
C ARG A 68 4.27 14.77 -3.58
N ASN A 69 3.03 14.58 -3.11
CA ASN A 69 1.81 14.96 -3.81
C ASN A 69 1.66 14.25 -5.17
N ASP A 70 2.18 13.02 -5.29
CA ASP A 70 1.96 12.17 -6.47
C ASP A 70 0.49 11.69 -6.55
N PHE A 71 -0.19 11.66 -5.40
CA PHE A 71 -1.63 11.46 -5.28
C PHE A 71 -2.16 12.25 -4.08
N THR A 72 -3.48 12.44 -3.99
CA THR A 72 -4.11 13.14 -2.87
C THR A 72 -5.03 12.22 -2.08
N ALA A 73 -5.24 12.55 -0.81
CA ALA A 73 -6.15 11.84 0.07
C ALA A 73 -6.94 12.87 0.89
N ASP A 74 -8.23 12.64 1.01
CA ASP A 74 -9.15 13.41 1.87
C ASP A 74 -9.72 12.50 2.96
N GLY A 75 -9.97 13.05 4.14
CA GLY A 75 -10.43 12.33 5.33
C GLY A 75 -9.30 11.85 6.26
N GLU A 76 -9.46 10.65 6.81
CA GLU A 76 -8.61 10.12 7.88
C GLU A 76 -7.25 9.59 7.39
N PHE A 77 -6.20 10.42 7.49
CA PHE A 77 -4.83 10.11 7.05
C PHE A 77 -4.24 8.76 7.53
N ARG A 78 -4.74 8.19 8.64
CA ARG A 78 -4.31 6.86 9.12
C ARG A 78 -4.49 5.78 8.04
N PHE A 79 -5.46 5.90 7.14
CA PHE A 79 -5.68 4.95 6.06
C PHE A 79 -4.60 4.99 4.99
N VAL A 80 -3.99 6.16 4.73
CA VAL A 80 -2.83 6.27 3.84
C VAL A 80 -1.64 5.49 4.40
N ILE A 81 -1.38 5.61 5.70
CA ILE A 81 -0.30 4.88 6.39
C ILE A 81 -0.56 3.38 6.35
N MET A 82 -1.82 2.96 6.44
CA MET A 82 -2.18 1.54 6.39
C MET A 82 -1.96 0.88 5.03
N LEU A 83 -1.96 1.63 3.94
CA LEU A 83 -1.66 1.09 2.61
C LEU A 83 -0.30 0.40 2.56
N GLU A 84 0.68 0.87 3.35
CA GLU A 84 2.00 0.22 3.43
C GLU A 84 1.94 -1.23 3.94
N ARG A 85 0.85 -1.61 4.61
CA ARG A 85 0.60 -2.96 5.12
C ARG A 85 -0.33 -3.78 4.23
N LEU A 86 -1.16 -3.12 3.44
CA LEU A 86 -2.12 -3.76 2.53
C LEU A 86 -1.47 -4.13 1.20
N PHE A 87 -0.54 -3.29 0.72
CA PHE A 87 0.16 -3.54 -0.54
C PHE A 87 1.33 -4.50 -0.39
N ALA A 88 1.75 -5.05 -1.53
CA ALA A 88 2.86 -5.98 -1.57
C ALA A 88 4.15 -5.36 -1.02
N PRO A 89 4.99 -6.14 -0.32
CA PRO A 89 6.33 -5.69 0.00
C PRO A 89 7.12 -5.44 -1.30
N PRO A 90 8.14 -4.54 -1.27
CA PRO A 90 8.92 -4.24 -2.46
C PRO A 90 9.54 -5.49 -3.07
N PRO A 91 9.60 -5.61 -4.41
CA PRO A 91 10.25 -6.73 -5.07
C PRO A 91 11.68 -6.91 -4.56
N GLY A 92 12.05 -8.15 -4.19
CA GLY A 92 13.39 -8.45 -3.68
C GLY A 92 13.68 -7.96 -2.26
N ALA A 93 12.68 -7.48 -1.50
CA ALA A 93 12.84 -7.17 -0.09
C ALA A 93 13.34 -8.41 0.67
N ARG A 94 14.59 -8.36 1.13
CA ARG A 94 15.18 -9.39 1.99
C ARG A 94 15.16 -8.93 3.44
N HIS A 95 14.81 -9.85 4.33
CA HIS A 95 14.85 -9.56 5.75
C HIS A 95 16.29 -9.18 6.17
N PRO A 96 16.52 -8.07 6.88
CA PRO A 96 17.87 -7.61 7.23
C PRO A 96 18.70 -8.68 7.95
N ARG A 97 18.04 -9.52 8.77
CA ARG A 97 18.70 -10.64 9.45
C ARG A 97 19.18 -11.74 8.51
N THR A 98 18.49 -11.97 7.39
CA THR A 98 18.89 -12.93 6.35
C THR A 98 20.08 -12.41 5.53
N VAL A 99 20.15 -11.09 5.31
CA VAL A 99 21.30 -10.45 4.66
C VAL A 99 22.53 -10.52 5.57
N ALA A 100 22.36 -10.24 6.87
CA ALA A 100 23.43 -10.27 7.86
C ALA A 100 23.94 -11.69 8.20
N SER A 101 23.11 -12.73 8.05
CA SER A 101 23.56 -14.13 8.20
C SER A 101 24.38 -14.57 6.99
N ASN A 102 23.94 -14.24 5.77
CA ASN A 102 24.66 -14.64 4.55
C ASN A 102 26.05 -14.00 4.42
N ARG A 103 26.23 -12.77 4.93
CA ARG A 103 27.53 -12.09 4.95
C ARG A 103 28.53 -12.76 5.89
N ARG A 104 28.07 -13.36 6.99
CA ARG A 104 28.94 -14.07 7.95
C ARG A 104 29.39 -15.43 7.45
N SER A 105 28.55 -16.12 6.68
CA SER A 105 28.89 -17.39 6.04
C SER A 105 29.90 -17.26 4.91
N ALA A 106 29.93 -16.11 4.22
CA ALA A 106 30.86 -15.84 3.13
C ALA A 106 32.29 -15.48 3.60
N THR A 107 32.45 -15.03 4.85
CA THR A 107 33.75 -14.66 5.43
C THR A 107 34.47 -15.79 6.15
N ASP A 108 33.85 -16.98 6.25
CA ASP A 108 34.36 -18.12 7.04
C ASP A 108 34.95 -19.24 6.15
N GLY A 109 35.21 -18.95 4.87
CA GLY A 109 35.53 -19.93 3.82
C GLY A 109 36.86 -19.70 3.09
N GLU A 110 37.93 -19.30 3.79
CA GLU A 110 39.28 -19.28 3.22
C GLU A 110 40.10 -20.45 3.79
N PRO A 111 40.33 -21.54 3.02
CA PRO A 111 41.13 -22.66 3.48
C PRO A 111 42.63 -22.36 3.34
N ARG A 112 43.40 -22.77 4.36
CA ARG A 112 44.88 -22.77 4.40
C ARG A 112 45.49 -23.77 3.44
#